data_AF-A0A6G1ZDZ1-F1
#
_entry.id   AF-A0A6G1ZDZ1-F1
#
_cell.length_a   1.000
_cell.length_b   1.000
_cell.length_c   1.000
_cell.angle_alpha   90.00
_cell.angle_beta   90.00
_cell.angle_gamma   90.00
#
_symmetry.space_group_name_H-M   'P 1'
#
loop_
_entity.id
_entity.type
_entity.pdbx_description
1 polymer ?
#
loop_
_entity_poly.entity_id
_entity_poly.type
_entity_poly.pdbx_seq_one_letter_code
_entity_poly.pdbx_strand_id
1 'polypeptide(L)'
;HLGSELQRKAATILSIEKDEEPAQSVVKALKVRDGSPLDVPLMLFAWDKEAGMHVYKGEKTREEKEKRKERELVNVARDIFGRQTRITYIDLCEQLQQVLDIKERTAKSYIRFMRERDIITKDTANQSFFVIGSYNLQ
;
A
#
# COMPACT_ATOMS: atom_id res chain seq x y z
N HIS A 1 1.95 -23.84 -7.57
CA HIS A 1 0.55 -23.68 -8.02
C HIS A 1 -0.13 -22.69 -7.08
N LEU A 2 -0.72 -21.58 -7.59
CA LEU A 2 -1.25 -20.49 -6.74
C LEU A 2 -2.31 -21.00 -5.73
N GLY A 3 -3.13 -21.96 -6.15
CA GLY A 3 -4.14 -22.58 -5.27
C GLY A 3 -3.58 -23.43 -4.12
N SER A 4 -2.28 -23.76 -4.13
CA SER A 4 -1.62 -24.47 -3.01
C SER A 4 -1.13 -23.51 -1.93
N GLU A 5 -0.83 -22.27 -2.31
CA GLU A 5 -0.36 -21.20 -1.40
C GLU A 5 -1.52 -20.44 -0.75
N LEU A 6 -2.72 -20.51 -1.32
CA LEU A 6 -3.91 -19.81 -0.83
C LEU A 6 -4.70 -20.70 0.14
N GLN A 7 -4.72 -20.34 1.42
CA GLN A 7 -5.50 -21.06 2.43
C GLN A 7 -7.01 -20.86 2.24
N ARG A 8 -7.80 -21.91 2.52
CA ARG A 8 -9.29 -21.97 2.41
C ARG A 8 -10.08 -20.95 3.25
N LYS A 9 -9.43 -19.98 3.92
CA LYS A 9 -10.04 -18.95 4.76
C LYS A 9 -9.52 -17.53 4.49
N ALA A 10 -8.62 -17.34 3.53
CA ALA A 10 -8.09 -16.05 3.15
C ALA A 10 -8.99 -15.40 2.09
N ALA A 11 -9.98 -14.61 2.53
CA ALA A 11 -10.68 -13.71 1.62
C ALA A 11 -9.71 -12.58 1.26
N THR A 12 -9.10 -12.67 0.08
CA THR A 12 -8.17 -11.68 -0.45
C THR A 12 -8.52 -11.40 -1.90
N ILE A 13 -8.60 -10.12 -2.28
CA ILE A 13 -8.69 -9.72 -3.68
C ILE A 13 -7.27 -9.58 -4.20
N LEU A 14 -6.95 -10.33 -5.25
CA LEU A 14 -5.66 -10.26 -5.92
C LEU A 14 -5.80 -9.53 -7.25
N SER A 15 -4.80 -8.71 -7.56
CA SER A 15 -4.56 -8.15 -8.88
C SER A 15 -3.38 -8.88 -9.52
N ILE A 16 -3.50 -9.24 -10.79
CA ILE A 16 -2.40 -9.75 -11.60
C ILE A 16 -2.14 -8.71 -12.68
N GLU A 17 -0.95 -8.14 -12.66
CA GLU A 17 -0.55 -7.06 -13.56
C GLU A 17 0.78 -7.41 -14.25
N LYS A 18 1.06 -6.77 -15.39
CA LYS A 18 2.40 -6.83 -15.98
C LYS A 18 3.41 -6.22 -15.03
N ASP A 19 4.55 -6.87 -14.88
CA ASP A 19 5.68 -6.27 -14.16
C ASP A 19 6.42 -5.24 -15.05
N GLU A 20 7.37 -4.51 -14.45
CA GLU A 20 8.33 -3.70 -15.20
C GLU A 20 9.21 -4.57 -16.10
N GLU A 21 9.53 -5.80 -15.66
CA GLU A 21 10.09 -6.85 -16.50
C GLU A 21 8.98 -7.51 -17.35
N PRO A 22 8.93 -7.30 -18.69
CA PRO A 22 7.79 -7.71 -19.51
C PRO A 22 7.53 -9.22 -19.54
N ALA A 23 8.56 -10.03 -19.23
CA ALA A 23 8.42 -11.49 -19.14
C ALA A 23 7.73 -11.96 -17.85
N GLN A 24 7.44 -11.04 -16.91
CA GLN A 24 6.89 -11.35 -15.60
C GLN A 24 5.52 -10.70 -15.37
N SER A 25 4.75 -11.34 -14.50
CA SER A 25 3.52 -10.82 -13.92
C SER A 25 3.70 -10.64 -12.43
N VAL A 26 3.25 -9.51 -11.90
CA VAL A 26 3.24 -9.23 -10.47
C VAL A 26 1.84 -9.49 -9.92
N VAL A 27 1.78 -10.24 -8.82
CA VAL A 27 0.56 -10.51 -8.07
C VAL A 27 0.55 -9.64 -6.83
N LYS A 28 -0.50 -8.83 -6.68
CA LYS A 28 -0.66 -7.86 -5.58
C LYS A 28 -1.93 -8.16 -4.80
N ALA A 29 -1.89 -8.04 -3.48
CA ALA A 29 -3.13 -7.93 -2.70
C ALA A 29 -3.72 -6.52 -2.85
N LEU A 30 -5.02 -6.46 -3.14
CA LEU A 30 -5.82 -5.24 -3.15
C LEU A 30 -6.64 -5.10 -1.87
N LYS A 31 -7.15 -6.21 -1.35
CA LYS A 31 -7.92 -6.25 -0.11
C LYS A 31 -7.59 -7.52 0.63
N VAL A 32 -7.42 -7.44 1.94
CA VAL A 32 -7.22 -8.59 2.84
C VAL A 32 -8.23 -8.55 3.96
N ARG A 33 -8.57 -9.71 4.52
CA ARG A 33 -9.48 -9.81 5.66
C ARG A 33 -8.89 -9.22 6.94
N ASP A 34 -7.63 -9.52 7.22
CA ASP A 34 -6.93 -9.12 8.44
C ASP A 34 -5.54 -8.59 8.09
N GLY A 35 -5.30 -7.31 8.37
CA GLY A 35 -4.02 -6.65 8.11
C GLY A 35 -4.12 -5.64 6.98
N SER A 36 -2.96 -5.24 6.44
CA SER A 36 -2.93 -4.35 5.29
C SER A 36 -2.56 -5.09 4.01
N PRO A 37 -3.21 -4.77 2.87
CA PRO A 37 -2.77 -5.24 1.56
C PRO A 37 -1.32 -4.83 1.19
N LEU A 38 -0.79 -3.78 1.82
CA LEU A 38 0.58 -3.30 1.59
C LEU A 38 1.64 -4.09 2.36
N ASP A 39 1.23 -4.88 3.36
CA ASP A 39 2.12 -5.76 4.13
C ASP A 39 2.21 -7.17 3.49
N VAL A 40 1.40 -7.44 2.46
CA VAL A 40 1.44 -8.69 1.69
C VAL A 40 2.58 -8.65 0.66
N PRO A 41 3.33 -9.76 0.50
CA PRO A 41 4.30 -9.90 -0.58
C PRO A 41 3.79 -9.53 -1.97
N LEU A 42 4.67 -8.91 -2.74
CA LEU A 42 4.52 -8.69 -4.18
C LEU A 42 5.18 -9.88 -4.88
N MET A 43 4.39 -10.88 -5.24
CA MET A 43 4.90 -12.13 -5.81
C MET A 43 5.07 -12.00 -7.32
N LEU A 44 6.13 -12.59 -7.86
CA LEU A 44 6.46 -12.58 -9.28
C LEU A 44 6.25 -13.96 -9.88
N PHE A 45 5.63 -13.98 -11.06
CA PHE A 45 5.39 -15.18 -11.85
C PHE A 45 5.81 -14.95 -13.29
N ALA A 46 6.36 -15.98 -13.93
CA ALA A 46 6.69 -15.94 -15.35
C ALA A 46 6.31 -17.26 -16.03
N TRP A 47 6.00 -17.20 -17.32
CA TRP A 47 5.78 -18.40 -18.12
C TRP A 47 7.08 -19.19 -18.24
N ASP A 48 7.03 -20.46 -17.85
CA ASP A 48 8.12 -21.41 -18.03
C ASP A 48 7.76 -22.39 -19.14
N LYS A 49 8.57 -22.43 -20.20
CA LYS A 49 8.31 -23.26 -21.37
C LYS A 49 8.50 -24.74 -21.09
N GLU A 50 9.43 -25.11 -20.21
CA GLU A 50 9.71 -26.50 -19.88
C GLU A 50 8.61 -27.06 -18.97
N ALA A 51 8.16 -26.25 -18.01
CA ALA A 51 7.05 -26.63 -17.13
C ALA A 51 5.67 -26.50 -17.79
N GLY A 52 5.57 -25.77 -18.92
CA GLY A 52 4.30 -25.52 -19.62
C GLY A 52 3.29 -24.70 -18.81
N MET A 53 3.77 -23.89 -17.86
CA MET A 53 2.92 -23.13 -16.95
C MET A 53 3.63 -21.90 -16.36
N HIS A 54 2.87 -21.00 -15.73
CA HIS A 54 3.46 -19.93 -14.92
C HIS A 54 4.07 -20.47 -13.64
N VAL A 55 5.32 -20.12 -13.38
CA VAL A 55 6.07 -20.52 -12.18
C VAL A 55 6.45 -19.30 -11.35
N TYR A 56 6.53 -19.50 -10.04
CA TYR A 56 6.96 -18.47 -9.09
C TYR A 56 8.44 -18.12 -9.33
N LYS A 57 8.75 -16.82 -9.38
CA LYS A 57 10.10 -16.28 -9.62
C LYS A 57 10.67 -15.51 -8.43
N GLY A 58 9.95 -15.47 -7.30
CA GLY A 58 10.36 -14.74 -6.09
C GLY A 58 9.40 -13.61 -5.73
N GLU A 59 9.84 -12.74 -4.83
CA GLU A 59 9.10 -11.55 -4.43
C GLU A 59 9.87 -10.30 -4.85
N LYS A 60 9.16 -9.19 -5.07
CA LYS A 60 9.79 -7.86 -5.17
C LYS A 60 10.56 -7.56 -3.90
N THR A 61 11.64 -6.80 -4.06
CA THR A 61 12.52 -6.39 -2.96
C THR A 61 11.78 -5.54 -1.93
N ARG A 62 12.38 -5.42 -0.74
CA ARG A 62 11.83 -4.55 0.31
C ARG A 62 11.71 -3.09 -0.15
N GLU A 63 12.68 -2.60 -0.91
CA GLU A 63 12.66 -1.22 -1.43
C GLU A 63 11.47 -0.99 -2.37
N GLU A 64 11.20 -1.93 -3.28
CA GLU A 64 10.05 -1.84 -4.19
C GLU A 64 8.71 -1.91 -3.43
N LYS A 65 8.63 -2.73 -2.38
CA LYS A 65 7.46 -2.78 -1.49
C LYS A 65 7.26 -1.44 -0.76
N GLU A 66 8.33 -0.84 -0.24
CA GLU A 66 8.28 0.47 0.41
C GLU A 66 7.88 1.58 -0.58
N LYS A 67 8.42 1.59 -1.82
CA LYS A 67 8.02 2.52 -2.88
C LYS A 67 6.54 2.39 -3.24
N ARG A 68 6.01 1.15 -3.33
CA ARG A 68 4.56 0.93 -3.51
C ARG A 68 3.78 1.53 -2.36
N LYS A 69 4.16 1.20 -1.12
CA LYS A 69 3.48 1.70 0.09
C LYS A 69 3.44 3.22 0.12
N GLU A 70 4.56 3.86 -0.19
CA GLU A 70 4.70 5.31 -0.29
C GLU A 70 3.77 5.91 -1.33
N ARG A 71 3.77 5.39 -2.56
CA ARG A 71 2.89 5.86 -3.64
C ARG A 71 1.39 5.72 -3.29
N GLU A 72 0.99 4.60 -2.71
CA GLU A 72 -0.40 4.39 -2.28
C GLU A 72 -0.79 5.40 -1.19
N LEU A 73 0.07 5.63 -0.20
CA LEU A 73 -0.20 6.59 0.88
C LEU A 73 -0.20 8.03 0.38
N VAL A 74 0.61 8.37 -0.63
CA VAL A 74 0.55 9.67 -1.32
C VAL A 74 -0.80 9.87 -1.98
N ASN A 75 -1.31 8.87 -2.70
CA ASN A 75 -2.60 8.96 -3.38
C ASN A 75 -3.75 9.12 -2.37
N VAL A 76 -3.72 8.37 -1.27
CA VAL A 76 -4.70 8.51 -0.19
C VAL A 76 -4.60 9.89 0.47
N ALA A 77 -3.39 10.38 0.74
CA ALA A 77 -3.21 11.73 1.28
C ALA A 77 -3.80 12.80 0.35
N ARG A 78 -3.52 12.71 -0.96
CA ARG A 78 -4.08 13.64 -1.95
C ARG A 78 -5.61 13.62 -1.98
N ASP A 79 -6.23 12.45 -1.88
CA ASP A 79 -7.69 12.34 -1.86
C ASP A 79 -8.28 12.95 -0.58
N ILE A 80 -7.68 12.67 0.59
CA ILE A 80 -8.09 13.23 1.89
C ILE A 80 -7.94 14.75 1.90
N PHE A 81 -6.75 15.26 1.58
CA PHE A 81 -6.44 16.68 1.64
C PHE A 81 -6.99 17.48 0.45
N GLY A 82 -7.41 16.81 -0.63
CA GLY A 82 -8.18 17.42 -1.71
C GLY A 82 -9.59 17.87 -1.26
N ARG A 83 -10.12 17.27 -0.19
CA ARG A 83 -11.44 17.62 0.38
C ARG A 83 -11.35 18.62 1.54
N GLN A 84 -10.20 18.71 2.21
CA GLN A 84 -9.98 19.62 3.33
C GLN A 84 -8.50 19.98 3.50
N THR A 85 -8.20 21.22 3.89
CA THR A 85 -6.83 21.73 3.93
C THR A 85 -6.02 21.27 5.15
N ARG A 86 -6.68 20.88 6.23
CA ARG A 86 -6.08 20.40 7.48
C ARG A 86 -6.94 19.35 8.14
N ILE A 87 -6.32 18.43 8.89
CA ILE A 87 -7.01 17.29 9.52
C ILE A 87 -6.42 17.00 10.92
N THR A 88 -7.23 16.60 11.89
CA THR A 88 -6.70 16.17 13.19
C THR A 88 -6.05 14.79 13.09
N TYR A 89 -5.25 14.40 14.09
CA TYR A 89 -4.70 13.04 14.14
C TYR A 89 -5.79 11.95 14.19
N ILE A 90 -6.87 12.22 14.94
CA ILE A 90 -7.98 11.27 15.14
C ILE A 90 -8.71 11.08 13.81
N ASP A 91 -9.12 12.18 13.17
CA ASP A 91 -9.84 12.11 11.89
C ASP A 91 -8.98 11.49 10.79
N LEU A 92 -7.66 11.76 10.76
CA LEU A 92 -6.75 11.15 9.80
C LEU A 92 -6.64 9.64 10.02
N CYS A 93 -6.59 9.20 11.28
CA CYS A 93 -6.58 7.79 11.63
C CYS A 93 -7.88 7.11 11.17
N GLU A 94 -9.04 7.74 11.38
CA GLU A 94 -10.35 7.22 10.96
C GLU A 94 -10.48 7.15 9.43
N GLN A 95 -10.09 8.21 8.71
CA GLN A 95 -10.15 8.23 7.24
C GLN A 95 -9.21 7.18 6.62
N LEU A 96 -8.00 7.01 7.16
CA LEU A 96 -7.10 5.94 6.71
C LEU A 96 -7.69 4.54 6.94
N GLN A 97 -8.33 4.31 8.09
CA GLN A 97 -9.01 3.05 8.37
C GLN A 97 -10.12 2.78 7.35
N GLN A 98 -10.92 3.78 7.01
CA GLN A 98 -12.03 3.65 6.05
C GLN A 98 -11.54 3.43 4.62
N VAL A 99 -10.60 4.24 4.14
CA VAL A 99 -10.12 4.20 2.75
C VAL A 99 -9.32 2.93 2.46
N LEU A 100 -8.48 2.49 3.41
CA LEU A 100 -7.60 1.34 3.23
C LEU A 100 -8.15 0.04 3.83
N ASP A 101 -9.31 0.09 4.50
CA ASP A 101 -9.91 -1.03 5.24
C ASP A 101 -8.92 -1.69 6.21
N ILE A 102 -8.26 -0.85 7.02
CA ILE A 102 -7.23 -1.27 7.99
C ILE A 102 -7.68 -0.99 9.42
N LYS A 103 -7.03 -1.66 10.38
CA LYS A 103 -7.25 -1.42 11.81
C LYS A 103 -6.50 -0.17 12.29
N GLU A 104 -6.99 0.47 13.35
CA GLU A 104 -6.42 1.68 13.96
C GLU A 104 -4.90 1.59 14.18
N ARG A 105 -4.41 0.46 14.71
CA ARG A 105 -2.96 0.25 14.94
C ARG A 105 -2.14 0.43 13.66
N THR A 106 -2.63 -0.08 12.53
CA THR A 106 -1.97 0.04 11.24
C THR A 106 -2.07 1.47 10.72
N ALA A 107 -3.23 2.11 10.85
CA ALA A 107 -3.40 3.52 10.48
C ALA A 107 -2.41 4.43 11.23
N LYS A 108 -2.22 4.23 12.55
CA LYS A 108 -1.20 4.96 13.33
C LYS A 108 0.22 4.73 12.79
N SER A 109 0.56 3.50 12.43
CA SER A 109 1.86 3.19 11.80
C SER A 109 2.00 3.86 10.43
N TYR A 110 0.91 4.03 9.68
CA TYR A 110 0.93 4.67 8.37
C TYR A 110 1.08 6.18 8.50
N ILE A 111 0.39 6.81 9.45
CA ILE A 111 0.61 8.23 9.79
C ILE A 111 2.08 8.47 10.15
N ARG A 112 2.69 7.59 10.95
CA ARG A 112 4.12 7.69 11.26
C ARG A 112 4.99 7.61 10.00
N PHE A 113 4.76 6.61 9.16
CA PHE A 113 5.49 6.45 7.90
C PHE A 113 5.32 7.66 6.97
N MET A 114 4.10 8.18 6.83
CA MET A 114 3.79 9.34 6.01
C MET A 114 4.51 10.60 6.48
N ARG A 115 4.71 10.76 7.80
CA ARG A 115 5.53 11.84 8.35
C ARG A 115 7.02 11.63 8.08
N GLU A 116 7.52 10.41 8.24
CA GLU A 116 8.92 10.07 7.99
C GLU A 116 9.30 10.26 6.51
N ARG A 117 8.33 10.17 5.60
CA ARG A 117 8.49 10.41 4.15
C ARG A 117 8.01 11.80 3.70
N ASP A 118 7.72 12.72 4.62
CA ASP A 118 7.23 14.07 4.30
C ASP A 118 5.96 14.12 3.40
N ILE A 119 5.19 13.04 3.36
CA ILE A 119 3.88 12.99 2.68
C ILE A 119 2.88 13.89 3.40
N ILE A 120 2.99 13.97 4.74
CA ILE A 120 2.21 14.86 5.61
C ILE A 120 3.12 15.51 6.64
N THR A 121 2.78 16.71 7.06
CA THR A 121 3.53 17.45 8.09
C THR A 121 2.59 18.06 9.12
N LYS A 122 3.14 18.49 10.26
CA LYS A 122 2.38 19.24 11.26
C LYS A 122 2.12 20.65 10.74
N ASP A 123 0.89 21.14 10.95
CA ASP A 123 0.55 22.53 10.65
C ASP A 123 1.39 23.46 11.53
N THR A 124 2.06 24.45 10.92
CA THR A 124 2.90 25.43 11.60
C THR A 124 2.08 26.40 12.44
N ALA A 125 0.83 26.67 12.06
CA ALA A 125 -0.09 27.52 12.81
C ALA A 125 -0.72 26.78 13.99
N ASN A 126 -0.92 25.46 13.88
CA ASN A 126 -1.50 24.65 14.95
C ASN A 126 -1.04 23.18 14.89
N GLN A 127 -0.10 22.82 15.77
CA GLN A 127 0.46 21.46 15.81
C GLN A 127 -0.54 20.35 16.15
N SER A 128 -1.79 20.65 16.54
CA SER A 128 -2.85 19.65 16.66
C SER A 128 -3.33 19.12 15.30
N PHE A 129 -3.08 19.84 14.22
CA PHE A 129 -3.47 19.46 12.86
C PHE A 129 -2.29 18.97 12.02
N PHE A 130 -2.63 18.17 11.01
CA PHE A 130 -1.76 17.79 9.90
C PHE A 130 -2.20 18.48 8.63
N VAL A 131 -1.24 18.76 7.77
CA VAL A 131 -1.41 19.27 6.40
C VAL A 131 -0.67 18.37 5.42
N ILE A 132 -1.02 18.48 4.14
CA ILE A 132 -0.27 17.80 3.08
C ILE A 132 1.18 18.30 3.07
N GLY A 133 2.13 17.38 2.96
CA GLY A 133 3.55 17.69 2.89
C GLY A 133 4.03 17.98 1.48
N SER A 134 5.27 18.43 1.36
CA SER A 134 5.88 18.86 0.10
C SER A 134 6.40 17.72 -0.78
N TYR A 135 6.13 16.45 -0.42
CA TYR A 135 6.65 15.26 -1.11
C TYR A 135 6.40 15.23 -2.64
N ASN A 136 5.45 16.02 -3.16
CA ASN A 136 5.19 16.15 -4.60
C ASN A 136 5.37 17.57 -5.17
N LEU A 137 6.23 18.39 -4.54
CA LEU A 137 6.79 19.57 -5.19
C LEU A 137 8.09 19.24 -5.98
N GLN A 138 8.36 17.95 -6.22
CA GLN A 138 9.45 17.44 -7.06
C GLN A 138 8.90 16.54 -8.17
#